data_AF-A0AAJ3MFW8-F1
#
_entry.id   AF-A0AAJ3MFW8-F1
#
_cell.length_a   1.000
_cell.length_b   1.000
_cell.length_c   1.000
_cell.angle_alpha   90.00
_cell.angle_beta   90.00
_cell.angle_gamma   90.00
#
_symmetry.space_group_name_H-M   'P 1'
#
loop_
_entity.id
_entity.type
_entity.pdbx_description
1 polymer ?
#
loop_
_entity_poly.entity_id
_entity_poly.type
_entity_poly.pdbx_seq_one_letter_code
_entity_poly.pdbx_strand_id
1 'polypeptide(L)'
;MTEIHNPNWGPAYLEGWVVPENPEAWVEQEWTGTLRSQAGHTKFHIFYYGELMDELITGTEFAPQLIIAEEAVTGEQIVIFDGTRHGYDALLCEVYTKEQQNNRTPLLPYLDEDGEDTFEVSLTAFYNVDWDDEFADDVDENGQLELINGERCDFEDAKRNGYDAISITITNAKGLKTEIIQEELA
;
A
#
# COMPACT_ATOMS: atom_id res chain seq x y z
N MET A 1 -14.88 -25.62 -11.92
CA MET A 1 -13.68 -25.57 -11.08
C MET A 1 -13.96 -24.45 -10.11
N THR A 2 -14.22 -24.77 -8.85
CA THR A 2 -14.37 -23.78 -7.80
C THR A 2 -13.02 -23.12 -7.63
N GLU A 3 -12.89 -21.88 -8.12
CA GLU A 3 -11.79 -21.01 -7.72
C GLU A 3 -11.83 -20.94 -6.20
N ILE A 4 -10.76 -21.41 -5.59
CA ILE A 4 -10.56 -21.32 -4.15
C ILE A 4 -10.28 -19.85 -3.94
N HIS A 5 -11.32 -19.07 -3.64
CA HIS A 5 -11.17 -17.74 -3.09
C HIS A 5 -10.23 -17.88 -1.89
N ASN A 6 -9.01 -17.36 -2.02
CA ASN A 6 -7.95 -17.56 -1.06
C ASN A 6 -7.92 -16.28 -0.21
N PRO A 7 -8.50 -16.29 1.00
CA PRO A 7 -8.61 -15.10 1.87
C PRO A 7 -7.25 -14.60 2.42
N ASN A 8 -6.15 -14.90 1.74
CA ASN A 8 -4.78 -14.65 2.19
C ASN A 8 -4.09 -13.53 1.39
N TRP A 9 -4.83 -12.83 0.54
CA TRP A 9 -4.26 -11.90 -0.42
C TRP A 9 -4.47 -10.47 0.05
N GLY A 10 -3.40 -9.85 0.53
CA GLY A 10 -3.37 -8.40 0.77
C GLY A 10 -3.48 -7.61 -0.53
N PRO A 11 -3.07 -6.32 -0.51
CA PRO A 11 -3.14 -5.45 -1.68
C PRO A 11 -2.55 -6.10 -2.93
N ALA A 12 -3.31 -6.08 -4.03
CA ALA A 12 -2.97 -6.81 -5.25
C ALA A 12 -1.66 -6.33 -5.87
N TYR A 13 -1.36 -5.03 -5.77
CA TYR A 13 -0.12 -4.45 -6.29
C TYR A 13 1.14 -4.91 -5.53
N LEU A 14 0.99 -5.53 -4.35
CA LEU A 14 2.10 -6.06 -3.55
C LEU A 14 2.35 -7.55 -3.79
N GLU A 15 1.56 -8.19 -4.66
CA GLU A 15 1.68 -9.63 -4.90
C GLU A 15 3.08 -10.02 -5.39
N GLY A 16 3.66 -11.06 -4.78
CA GLY A 16 5.03 -11.50 -5.02
C GLY A 16 6.10 -10.73 -4.23
N TRP A 17 5.74 -9.66 -3.53
CA TRP A 17 6.65 -8.84 -2.73
C TRP A 17 6.37 -8.86 -1.23
N VAL A 18 5.21 -9.37 -0.81
CA VAL A 18 4.83 -9.46 0.60
C VAL A 18 4.58 -10.90 1.03
N VAL A 19 4.93 -11.19 2.27
CA VAL A 19 4.61 -12.44 2.95
C VAL A 19 3.58 -12.10 4.02
N PRO A 20 2.35 -12.62 3.93
CA PRO A 20 1.33 -12.41 4.97
C PRO A 20 1.82 -12.89 6.33
N GLU A 21 1.60 -12.07 7.36
CA GLU A 21 1.84 -12.46 8.74
C GLU A 21 0.63 -13.22 9.28
N ASN A 22 0.87 -14.40 9.87
CA ASN A 22 -0.15 -15.23 10.51
C ASN A 22 -1.49 -15.33 9.72
N PRO A 23 -1.46 -15.83 8.47
CA PRO A 23 -2.64 -15.84 7.58
C PRO A 23 -3.87 -16.55 8.17
N GLU A 24 -3.67 -17.48 9.11
CA GLU A 24 -4.75 -18.20 9.78
C GLU A 24 -5.49 -17.37 10.85
N ALA A 25 -4.92 -16.25 11.28
CA ALA A 25 -5.52 -15.33 12.26
C ALA A 25 -6.11 -14.07 11.61
N TRP A 26 -6.18 -14.04 10.27
CA TRP A 26 -6.81 -12.97 9.54
C TRP A 26 -8.27 -12.81 10.00
N VAL A 27 -8.58 -11.63 10.51
CA VAL A 27 -9.97 -11.16 10.60
C VAL A 27 -10.21 -10.39 9.31
N GLU A 28 -11.38 -10.57 8.68
CA GLU A 28 -11.71 -9.98 7.36
C GLU A 28 -11.40 -8.48 7.24
N GLN A 29 -11.26 -7.79 8.38
CA GLN A 29 -11.05 -6.36 8.51
C GLN A 29 -9.58 -5.90 8.60
N GLU A 30 -8.59 -6.79 8.78
CA GLU A 30 -7.18 -6.38 8.98
C GLU A 30 -6.21 -7.38 8.37
N TRP A 31 -5.44 -6.97 7.36
CA TRP A 31 -4.36 -7.76 6.77
C TRP A 31 -3.00 -7.18 7.13
N THR A 32 -2.03 -8.02 7.53
CA THR A 32 -0.63 -7.63 7.74
C THR A 32 0.31 -8.47 6.89
N GLY A 33 1.36 -7.85 6.34
CA GLY A 33 2.41 -8.56 5.62
C GLY A 33 3.78 -7.89 5.72
N THR A 34 4.83 -8.70 5.70
CA THR A 34 6.22 -8.23 5.68
C THR A 34 6.76 -8.21 4.26
N LEU A 35 7.47 -7.15 3.88
CA LEU A 35 8.10 -7.02 2.57
C LEU A 35 9.28 -8.00 2.43
N ARG A 36 9.32 -8.70 1.30
CA ARG A 36 10.38 -9.62 0.91
C ARG A 36 10.53 -9.58 -0.61
N SER A 37 11.73 -9.29 -1.09
CA SER A 37 12.00 -9.22 -2.53
C SER A 37 11.83 -10.58 -3.20
N GLN A 38 11.80 -10.59 -4.53
CA GLN A 38 11.74 -11.83 -5.31
C GLN A 38 12.95 -12.75 -5.06
N ALA A 39 14.09 -12.16 -4.72
CA ALA A 39 15.31 -12.88 -4.31
C ALA A 39 15.27 -13.40 -2.85
N GLY A 40 14.24 -13.04 -2.08
CA GLY A 40 14.08 -13.45 -0.68
C GLY A 40 14.74 -12.50 0.33
N HIS A 41 15.20 -11.32 -0.09
CA HIS A 41 15.82 -10.35 0.82
C HIS A 41 14.76 -9.53 1.55
N THR A 42 15.08 -9.09 2.77
CA THR A 42 14.15 -8.40 3.68
C THR A 42 14.63 -7.01 4.09
N LYS A 43 15.71 -6.51 3.50
CA LYS A 43 16.32 -5.23 3.83
C LYS A 43 16.14 -4.24 2.71
N PHE A 44 15.57 -3.08 3.04
CA PHE A 44 15.17 -2.08 2.06
C PHE A 44 15.58 -0.67 2.50
N HIS A 45 15.96 0.15 1.52
CA HIS A 45 15.99 1.61 1.65
C HIS A 45 14.60 2.15 1.34
N ILE A 46 14.13 3.12 2.12
CA ILE A 46 12.82 3.76 1.89
C ILE A 46 13.04 5.13 1.26
N PHE A 47 12.28 5.40 0.21
CA PHE A 47 12.19 6.69 -0.45
C PHE A 47 10.75 7.15 -0.44
N TYR A 48 10.54 8.44 -0.23
CA TYR A 48 9.19 8.99 -0.18
C TYR A 48 9.05 10.35 -0.85
N TYR A 49 7.86 10.59 -1.38
CA TYR A 49 7.33 11.93 -1.60
C TYR A 49 6.33 12.24 -0.49
N GLY A 50 6.46 13.40 0.15
CA GLY A 50 5.61 13.81 1.26
C GLY A 50 6.32 14.77 2.20
N GLU A 51 5.68 15.09 3.31
CA GLU A 51 6.25 15.84 4.43
C GLU A 51 6.37 14.94 5.65
N LEU A 52 7.41 15.14 6.46
CA LEU A 52 7.56 14.41 7.73
C LEU A 52 6.95 15.24 8.85
N MET A 53 5.88 14.73 9.47
CA MET A 53 5.19 15.35 10.59
C MET A 53 5.10 14.35 11.74
N ASP A 54 5.77 14.62 12.86
CA ASP A 54 5.80 13.74 14.03
C ASP A 54 6.10 12.26 13.65
N GLU A 55 7.17 12.06 12.86
CA GLU A 55 7.66 10.76 12.34
C GLU A 55 6.82 10.11 11.22
N LEU A 56 5.60 10.61 10.97
CA LEU A 56 4.74 10.15 9.88
C LEU A 56 5.01 10.91 8.58
N ILE A 57 5.01 10.16 7.48
CA ILE A 57 5.10 10.69 6.12
C ILE A 57 3.67 10.99 5.64
N THR A 58 3.36 12.27 5.51
CA THR A 58 2.05 12.75 5.07
C THR A 58 2.12 13.31 3.64
N GLY A 59 0.96 13.44 2.99
CA GLY A 59 0.84 14.12 1.70
C GLY A 59 1.23 15.61 1.78
N THR A 60 1.44 16.21 0.61
CA THR A 60 1.68 17.67 0.50
C THR A 60 0.42 18.37 0.00
N GLU A 61 0.43 19.71 -0.03
CA GLU A 61 -0.64 20.46 -0.72
C GLU A 61 -0.77 20.12 -2.22
N PHE A 62 0.28 19.59 -2.85
CA PHE A 62 0.26 19.22 -4.26
C PHE A 62 -0.37 17.84 -4.49
N ALA A 63 0.04 16.82 -3.72
CA ALA A 63 -0.42 15.45 -3.91
C ALA A 63 -0.24 14.59 -2.64
N PRO A 64 -1.05 13.52 -2.50
CA PRO A 64 -0.80 12.44 -1.54
C PRO A 64 0.60 11.85 -1.64
N GLN A 65 1.04 11.27 -0.53
CA GLN A 65 2.35 10.63 -0.40
C GLN A 65 2.56 9.47 -1.37
N LEU A 66 3.82 9.22 -1.68
CA LEU A 66 4.29 8.08 -2.46
C LEU A 66 5.45 7.45 -1.71
N ILE A 67 5.38 6.16 -1.44
CA ILE A 67 6.41 5.43 -0.71
C ILE A 67 6.95 4.31 -1.59
N ILE A 68 8.27 4.29 -1.76
CA ILE A 68 9.02 3.31 -2.54
C ILE A 68 10.00 2.61 -1.62
N ALA A 69 10.04 1.29 -1.70
CA ALA A 69 11.09 0.48 -1.10
C ALA A 69 12.06 0.03 -2.18
N GLU A 70 13.35 0.24 -1.95
CA GLU A 70 14.45 -0.25 -2.79
C GLU A 70 15.20 -1.35 -2.04
N GLU A 71 15.29 -2.54 -2.62
CA GLU A 71 15.99 -3.67 -2.02
C GLU A 71 17.51 -3.41 -1.95
N ALA A 72 18.10 -3.53 -0.75
CA ALA A 72 19.45 -3.04 -0.45
C ALA A 72 20.60 -3.76 -1.20
N VAL A 73 20.38 -4.98 -1.73
CA VAL A 73 21.42 -5.75 -2.43
C VAL A 73 21.37 -5.54 -3.95
N THR A 74 20.19 -5.56 -4.55
CA THR A 74 19.97 -5.55 -6.00
C THR A 74 19.54 -4.18 -6.54
N GLY A 75 19.02 -3.30 -5.69
CA GLY A 75 18.42 -2.03 -6.09
C GLY A 75 17.04 -2.18 -6.74
N GLU A 76 16.40 -3.35 -6.65
CA GLU A 76 15.05 -3.57 -7.17
C GLU A 76 14.05 -2.74 -6.35
N GLN A 77 13.18 -1.99 -7.04
CA GLN A 77 12.24 -1.07 -6.41
C GLN A 77 10.80 -1.56 -6.51
N ILE A 78 10.03 -1.31 -5.46
CA ILE A 78 8.58 -1.47 -5.44
C ILE A 78 7.92 -0.24 -4.79
N VAL A 79 6.80 0.19 -5.38
CA VAL A 79 5.88 1.14 -4.74
C VAL A 79 5.11 0.38 -3.66
N ILE A 80 5.36 0.73 -2.39
CA ILE A 80 4.68 0.10 -1.26
C ILE A 80 3.40 0.83 -0.85
N PHE A 81 3.29 2.12 -1.21
CA PHE A 81 2.05 2.88 -1.11
C PHE A 81 2.06 4.08 -2.06
N ASP A 82 0.93 4.35 -2.71
CA ASP A 82 0.72 5.52 -3.57
C ASP A 82 -0.68 6.08 -3.28
N GLY A 83 -0.76 7.15 -2.49
CA GLY A 83 -2.05 7.72 -2.10
C GLY A 83 -2.85 8.34 -3.26
N THR A 84 -2.30 8.37 -4.48
CA THR A 84 -3.04 8.77 -5.69
C THR A 84 -3.60 7.60 -6.49
N ARG A 85 -3.35 6.37 -6.04
CA ARG A 85 -3.68 5.12 -6.76
C ARG A 85 -4.23 4.02 -5.87
N HIS A 86 -3.91 4.00 -4.58
CA HIS A 86 -4.24 2.92 -3.66
C HIS A 86 -5.09 3.44 -2.49
N GLY A 87 -5.95 2.58 -1.95
CA GLY A 87 -6.94 2.93 -0.93
C GLY A 87 -8.29 3.31 -1.53
N TYR A 88 -9.33 3.22 -0.71
CA TYR A 88 -10.71 3.49 -1.12
C TYR A 88 -10.88 4.88 -1.76
N ASP A 89 -10.37 5.93 -1.12
CA ASP A 89 -10.45 7.31 -1.64
C ASP A 89 -9.86 7.46 -3.04
N ALA A 90 -8.68 6.90 -3.28
CA ALA A 90 -8.01 7.01 -4.58
C ALA A 90 -8.71 6.22 -5.70
N LEU A 91 -9.46 5.17 -5.34
CA LEU A 91 -10.20 4.35 -6.29
C LEU A 91 -11.59 4.94 -6.60
N LEU A 92 -12.25 5.54 -5.60
CA LEU A 92 -13.69 5.82 -5.66
C LEU A 92 -14.11 7.26 -5.32
N CYS A 93 -13.30 8.03 -4.58
CA CYS A 93 -13.69 9.36 -4.11
C CYS A 93 -12.95 10.49 -4.85
N GLU A 94 -11.65 10.33 -5.06
CA GLU A 94 -10.74 11.41 -5.45
C GLU A 94 -10.17 11.19 -6.85
N VAL A 95 -10.13 12.27 -7.65
CA VAL A 95 -9.55 12.25 -9.00
C VAL A 95 -8.26 13.04 -9.00
N TYR A 96 -7.14 12.36 -9.23
CA TYR A 96 -5.84 12.98 -9.33
C TYR A 96 -5.45 13.28 -10.77
N THR A 97 -4.81 14.43 -10.99
CA THR A 97 -4.25 14.77 -12.29
C THR A 97 -3.03 13.90 -12.61
N LYS A 98 -2.72 13.74 -13.91
CA LYS A 98 -1.48 13.09 -14.35
C LYS A 98 -0.23 13.76 -13.79
N GLU A 99 -0.30 15.06 -13.49
CA GLU A 99 0.81 15.79 -12.89
C GLU A 99 1.01 15.35 -11.43
N GLN A 100 -0.06 15.30 -10.64
CA GLN A 100 -0.02 14.81 -9.26
C GLN A 100 0.46 13.37 -9.16
N GLN A 101 0.06 12.51 -10.11
CA GLN A 101 0.47 11.10 -10.10
C GLN A 101 1.95 10.90 -10.48
N ASN A 102 2.48 11.70 -11.41
CA ASN A 102 3.78 11.42 -12.05
C ASN A 102 4.90 12.43 -11.73
N ASN A 103 4.59 13.62 -11.21
CA ASN A 103 5.57 14.69 -10.94
C ASN A 103 5.80 14.90 -9.43
N ARG A 104 5.72 13.83 -8.64
CA ARG A 104 6.05 13.80 -7.21
C ARG A 104 7.56 13.69 -6.99
N THR A 105 8.26 14.80 -7.23
CA THR A 105 9.73 14.89 -7.17
C THR A 105 10.17 16.10 -6.34
N PRO A 106 11.30 16.03 -5.59
CA PRO A 106 12.17 14.86 -5.42
C PRO A 106 11.56 13.79 -4.51
N LEU A 107 12.01 12.54 -4.69
CA LEU A 107 11.89 11.52 -3.65
C LEU A 107 13.00 11.73 -2.62
N LEU A 108 12.63 11.80 -1.35
CA LEU A 108 13.52 11.95 -0.23
C LEU A 108 13.88 10.56 0.35
N PRO A 109 15.15 10.28 0.65
CA PRO A 109 15.51 9.08 1.40
C PRO A 109 15.03 9.23 2.85
N TYR A 110 14.46 8.17 3.41
CA TYR A 110 14.15 8.11 4.82
C TYR A 110 15.39 7.72 5.63
N LEU A 111 15.64 8.45 6.71
CA LEU A 111 16.63 8.12 7.74
C LEU A 111 15.91 8.15 9.08
N ASP A 112 16.14 7.14 9.92
CA ASP A 112 15.63 7.18 11.28
C ASP A 112 16.42 8.18 12.16
N GLU A 113 15.98 8.36 13.41
CA GLU A 113 16.63 9.28 14.36
C GLU A 113 18.12 8.98 14.62
N ASP A 114 18.53 7.73 14.43
CA ASP A 114 19.89 7.25 14.60
C ASP A 114 20.72 7.34 13.30
N GLY A 115 20.11 7.75 12.20
CA GLY A 115 20.72 7.83 10.87
C GLY A 115 20.85 6.49 10.15
N GLU A 116 20.10 5.46 10.58
CA GLU A 116 20.00 4.21 9.83
C GLU A 116 19.14 4.44 8.57
N ASP A 117 19.51 3.76 7.48
CA ASP A 117 18.89 3.93 6.16
C ASP A 117 18.31 2.62 5.60
N THR A 118 18.39 1.52 6.37
CA THR A 118 18.08 0.17 5.93
C THR A 118 17.13 -0.51 6.92
N PHE A 119 16.00 -1.00 6.41
CA PHE A 119 14.90 -1.44 7.25
C PHE A 119 14.28 -2.77 6.80
N GLU A 120 13.71 -3.51 7.75
CA GLU A 120 12.60 -4.44 7.47
C GLU A 120 11.30 -3.66 7.44
N VAL A 121 10.37 -4.02 6.55
CA VAL A 121 9.12 -3.27 6.31
C VAL A 121 7.94 -4.18 6.54
N SER A 122 6.99 -3.73 7.37
CA SER A 122 5.69 -4.36 7.60
C SER A 122 4.59 -3.40 7.19
N LEU A 123 3.55 -3.92 6.56
CA LEU A 123 2.38 -3.17 6.13
C LEU A 123 1.13 -3.79 6.74
N THR A 124 0.20 -2.95 7.18
CA THR A 124 -1.13 -3.36 7.62
C THR A 124 -2.18 -2.59 6.84
N ALA A 125 -3.11 -3.29 6.18
CA ALA A 125 -4.25 -2.72 5.48
C ALA A 125 -5.55 -3.09 6.20
N PHE A 126 -6.48 -2.14 6.32
CA PHE A 126 -7.76 -2.32 7.02
C PHE A 126 -8.94 -2.29 6.02
N TYR A 127 -9.88 -3.21 6.19
CA TYR A 127 -10.98 -3.49 5.25
C TYR A 127 -12.33 -3.50 5.99
N ASN A 128 -12.81 -2.32 6.37
CA ASN A 128 -14.08 -2.06 7.02
C ASN A 128 -15.21 -1.74 6.02
N VAL A 129 -14.90 -1.42 4.76
CA VAL A 129 -15.88 -1.21 3.68
C VAL A 129 -16.48 -2.54 3.22
N ASP A 130 -17.82 -2.63 3.17
CA ASP A 130 -18.53 -3.81 2.65
C ASP A 130 -18.66 -3.70 1.13
N TRP A 131 -17.60 -4.07 0.41
CA TRP A 131 -17.56 -3.92 -1.05
C TRP A 131 -18.66 -4.69 -1.78
N ASP A 132 -19.05 -5.86 -1.28
CA ASP A 132 -20.09 -6.68 -1.91
C ASP A 132 -21.49 -6.07 -1.72
N ASP A 133 -21.79 -5.46 -0.58
CA ASP A 133 -23.05 -4.72 -0.38
C ASP A 133 -23.05 -3.38 -1.13
N GLU A 134 -21.91 -2.69 -1.18
CA GLU A 134 -21.82 -1.34 -1.72
C GLU A 134 -21.72 -1.28 -3.25
N PHE A 135 -20.99 -2.22 -3.89
CA PHE A 135 -20.58 -2.07 -5.30
C PHE A 135 -20.91 -3.26 -6.20
N ALA A 136 -21.41 -4.38 -5.68
CA ALA A 136 -21.65 -5.57 -6.51
C ALA A 136 -22.65 -5.31 -7.66
N ASP A 137 -23.60 -4.39 -7.49
CA ASP A 137 -24.57 -3.99 -8.52
C ASP A 137 -23.95 -3.14 -9.64
N ASP A 138 -22.78 -2.52 -9.41
CA ASP A 138 -22.05 -1.70 -10.38
C ASP A 138 -21.02 -2.51 -11.21
N VAL A 139 -20.80 -3.78 -10.85
CA VAL A 139 -19.88 -4.69 -11.54
C VAL A 139 -20.50 -5.16 -12.87
N ASP A 140 -19.73 -5.04 -13.94
CA ASP A 140 -20.20 -5.44 -15.28
C ASP A 140 -20.19 -6.98 -15.51
N GLU A 141 -20.68 -7.41 -16.68
CA GLU A 141 -20.75 -8.83 -17.03
C GLU A 141 -19.38 -9.55 -17.13
N ASN A 142 -18.28 -8.79 -17.16
CA ASN A 142 -16.92 -9.32 -17.18
C ASN A 142 -16.27 -9.28 -15.78
N GLY A 143 -17.00 -8.91 -14.73
CA GLY A 143 -16.46 -8.81 -13.38
C GLY A 143 -15.66 -7.53 -13.13
N GLN A 144 -15.85 -6.49 -13.95
CA GLN A 144 -15.11 -5.24 -13.82
C GLN A 144 -15.92 -4.14 -13.16
N LEU A 145 -15.27 -3.39 -12.26
CA LEU A 145 -15.78 -2.16 -11.66
C LEU A 145 -15.17 -0.96 -12.39
N GLU A 146 -15.99 0.06 -12.67
CA GLU A 146 -15.51 1.37 -13.16
C GLU A 146 -15.12 2.26 -11.97
N LEU A 147 -13.87 2.73 -11.96
CA LEU A 147 -13.31 3.59 -10.92
C LEU A 147 -13.70 5.06 -11.14
N ILE A 148 -13.47 5.92 -10.14
CA ILE A 148 -13.82 7.35 -10.21
C ILE A 148 -13.12 8.11 -11.35
N ASN A 149 -11.96 7.62 -11.79
CA ASN A 149 -11.20 8.17 -12.91
C ASN A 149 -11.68 7.66 -14.29
N GLY A 150 -12.69 6.79 -14.33
CA GLY A 150 -13.24 6.17 -15.54
C GLY A 150 -12.47 4.96 -16.07
N GLU A 151 -11.39 4.54 -15.40
CA GLU A 151 -10.70 3.27 -15.69
C GLU A 151 -11.51 2.09 -15.14
N ARG A 152 -11.27 0.88 -15.66
CA ARG A 152 -11.91 -0.34 -15.19
C ARG A 152 -10.88 -1.29 -14.62
N CYS A 153 -11.20 -1.92 -13.49
CA CYS A 153 -10.37 -2.94 -12.86
C CYS A 153 -11.20 -4.17 -12.49
N ASP A 154 -10.54 -5.29 -12.23
CA ASP A 154 -11.19 -6.49 -11.70
C ASP A 154 -11.77 -6.18 -10.31
N PHE A 155 -13.00 -6.62 -10.05
CA PHE A 155 -13.68 -6.28 -8.80
C PHE A 155 -12.95 -6.84 -7.56
N GLU A 156 -12.32 -8.01 -7.67
CA GLU A 156 -11.56 -8.59 -6.56
C GLU A 156 -10.25 -7.83 -6.33
N ASP A 157 -9.63 -7.30 -7.38
CA ASP A 157 -8.49 -6.39 -7.22
C ASP A 157 -8.92 -5.04 -6.64
N ALA A 158 -10.10 -4.53 -6.98
CA ALA A 158 -10.66 -3.32 -6.37
C ALA A 158 -10.82 -3.49 -4.85
N LYS A 159 -11.43 -4.61 -4.40
CA LYS A 159 -11.55 -4.96 -2.99
C LYS A 159 -10.20 -4.99 -2.27
N ARG A 160 -9.21 -5.67 -2.87
CA ARG A 160 -7.87 -5.82 -2.28
C ARG A 160 -7.11 -4.50 -2.18
N ASN A 161 -7.26 -3.62 -3.16
CA ASN A 161 -6.54 -2.34 -3.22
C ASN A 161 -7.31 -1.19 -2.55
N GLY A 162 -8.59 -1.37 -2.27
CA GLY A 162 -9.50 -0.39 -1.72
C GLY A 162 -9.74 -0.52 -0.21
N TYR A 163 -8.66 -0.72 0.55
CA TYR A 163 -8.67 -0.61 2.00
C TYR A 163 -9.01 0.82 2.43
N ASP A 164 -9.71 0.96 3.56
CA ASP A 164 -10.05 2.26 4.16
C ASP A 164 -8.97 2.81 5.10
N ALA A 165 -7.98 2.02 5.47
CA ALA A 165 -6.81 2.55 6.15
C ALA A 165 -5.55 1.72 5.88
N ILE A 166 -4.39 2.34 6.06
CA ILE A 166 -3.09 1.68 5.95
C ILE A 166 -2.12 2.17 7.02
N SER A 167 -1.34 1.24 7.56
CA SER A 167 -0.14 1.53 8.36
C SER A 167 1.09 0.90 7.72
N ILE A 168 2.23 1.60 7.77
CA ILE A 168 3.53 1.05 7.40
C ILE A 168 4.49 1.25 8.57
N THR A 169 5.03 0.15 9.07
CA THR A 169 6.04 0.12 10.12
C THR A 169 7.37 -0.36 9.56
N ILE A 170 8.43 0.36 9.88
CA ILE A 170 9.81 -0.05 9.58
C ILE A 170 10.53 -0.51 10.85
N THR A 171 11.43 -1.47 10.70
CA THR A 171 12.30 -1.96 11.79
C THR A 171 13.76 -1.81 11.39
N ASN A 172 14.53 -1.02 12.15
CA ASN A 172 15.94 -0.79 11.89
C ASN A 172 16.84 -1.96 12.37
N ALA A 173 18.15 -1.87 12.10
CA ALA A 173 19.11 -2.90 12.50
C ALA A 173 19.21 -3.14 14.02
N LYS A 174 18.80 -2.17 14.84
CA LYS A 174 18.76 -2.26 16.31
C LYS A 174 17.45 -2.86 16.83
N GLY A 175 16.48 -3.11 15.96
CA GLY A 175 15.16 -3.62 16.31
C GLY A 175 14.19 -2.53 16.78
N LEU A 176 14.51 -1.24 16.60
CA LEU A 176 13.57 -0.15 16.84
C LEU A 176 12.51 -0.19 15.73
N LYS A 177 11.25 -0.17 16.15
CA LYS A 177 10.09 -0.11 15.26
C LYS A 177 9.58 1.33 15.22
N THR A 178 9.39 1.86 14.01
CA THR A 178 8.83 3.19 13.77
C THR A 178 7.70 3.06 12.77
N GLU A 179 6.54 3.59 13.13
CA GLU A 179 5.43 3.74 12.20
C GLU A 179 5.69 5.01 11.37
N ILE A 180 5.76 4.85 10.05
CA ILE A 180 6.07 5.94 9.12
C ILE A 180 4.88 6.35 8.27
N ILE A 181 3.83 5.54 8.25
CA ILE A 181 2.54 5.84 7.62
C ILE A 181 1.46 5.35 8.57
N GLN A 182 0.46 6.18 8.78
CA GLN A 182 -0.84 5.82 9.34
C GLN A 182 -1.86 6.73 8.68
N GLU A 183 -2.67 6.19 7.77
CA GLU A 183 -3.60 6.97 6.95
C GLU A 183 -4.97 6.32 6.90
N GLU A 184 -6.00 7.15 7.11
CA GLU A 184 -7.42 6.84 6.84
C GLU A 184 -7.74 7.29 5.41
N LEU A 185 -8.52 6.49 4.68
CA LEU A 185 -8.72 6.55 3.23
C LEU A 185 -10.19 6.32 2.84
N ALA A 186 -11.14 6.47 3.77
CA ALA A 186 -12.59 6.42 3.54
C ALA A 186 -13.39 7.26 4.57
#